data_AF-A0A420UTY3-F1
#
_entry.id   AF-A0A420UTY3-F1
#
_cell.length_a   1.000
_cell.length_b   1.000
_cell.length_c   1.000
_cell.angle_alpha   90.00
_cell.angle_beta   90.00
_cell.angle_gamma   90.00
#
_symmetry.space_group_name_H-M   'P 1'
#
loop_
_entity.id
_entity.type
_entity.pdbx_description
1 polymer ?
#
loop_
_entity_poly.entity_id
_entity_poly.type
_entity_poly.pdbx_seq_one_letter_code
_entity_poly.pdbx_strand_id
1 'polypeptide(L)'
;MLGELTAELDPAGGWFGVFLRRDPEGMAACFQGRDLLPWDVAEALLQDYAALHGLPAAERVYGVVREAYRVAAASYDARPGGRQALLDQLDVMIRERQYAAVRRRRLTGNAEGSPSAAEESARTGAELAWAEDDVRRASARCAELRRRLEALETAAATAGAAGAVPRTGPDGAHPGHTRPGEAAPAGASTGPLGPSGSRAGQAAPWSVPRAGQAAPRAGQAGAAAGPPSPSGAPESSGAPEPSGTSASSEPSAGRPGSADGRAGEPASPRRAAPKRAPRPRGARFAGLETEEENAAPAAPPVVPDPGPHPPAAPAAAPRGARFAGAYQAGEGDGERRERAAAREREMLAAAYAEARDTAVRLRVLRAAGRSGEAYALLSEAVSRPAARLPLLAGELEREGLAAEVATLLWEAATLPPAALAAMAGALADAGRGDDCRALLAQCAGRPAAEVAETALALRADGRHEETAVLLGGMLRARTDEHAARVAEADPGALVPPLLEAAAGSPQRYRNLAHVLRGAGLPGIPDTA
;
A
#
# COMPACT_ATOMS: atom_id res chain seq x y z
N MET A 1 -11.69 6.13 30.30
CA MET A 1 -10.63 6.70 29.46
C MET A 1 -11.15 7.50 28.27
N LEU A 2 -11.60 6.89 27.16
CA LEU A 2 -12.11 7.66 26.01
C LEU A 2 -13.29 8.58 26.38
N GLY A 3 -14.21 8.08 27.22
CA GLY A 3 -15.32 8.88 27.75
C GLY A 3 -14.90 10.02 28.68
N GLU A 4 -13.77 9.90 29.39
CA GLU A 4 -13.23 10.99 30.23
C GLU A 4 -12.60 12.07 29.34
N LEU A 5 -11.82 11.66 28.33
CA LEU A 5 -11.22 12.57 27.35
C LEU A 5 -12.30 13.36 26.61
N THR A 6 -13.37 12.71 26.15
CA THR A 6 -14.44 13.40 25.41
C THR A 6 -15.38 14.22 26.28
N ALA A 7 -15.42 14.00 27.60
CA ALA A 7 -16.25 14.80 28.51
C ALA A 7 -15.73 16.23 28.65
N GLU A 8 -14.45 16.46 28.39
CA GLU A 8 -13.80 17.77 28.44
C GLU A 8 -13.81 18.51 27.09
N LEU A 9 -14.17 17.83 25.99
CA LEU A 9 -14.20 18.42 24.65
C LEU A 9 -15.56 19.08 24.35
N ASP A 10 -15.52 20.23 23.66
CA ASP A 10 -16.74 20.92 23.19
C ASP A 10 -17.42 20.12 22.05
N PRO A 11 -18.65 19.61 22.24
CA PRO A 11 -19.36 18.87 21.19
C PRO A 11 -19.80 19.76 20.01
N ALA A 12 -19.76 21.08 20.15
CA ALA A 12 -20.06 22.02 19.06
C ALA A 12 -18.80 22.45 18.27
N GLY A 13 -17.61 22.20 18.81
CA GLY A 13 -16.32 22.67 18.31
C GLY A 13 -15.34 21.56 17.94
N GLY A 14 -14.18 21.94 17.38
CA GLY A 14 -13.08 21.03 17.07
C GLY A 14 -13.42 19.88 16.10
N TRP A 15 -12.53 18.91 16.03
CA TRP A 15 -12.75 17.65 15.33
C TRP A 15 -13.84 16.80 16.00
N PHE A 16 -13.98 16.86 17.32
CA PHE A 16 -14.99 16.13 18.07
C PHE A 16 -16.40 16.47 17.59
N GLY A 17 -16.73 17.77 17.48
CA GLY A 17 -18.01 18.20 16.94
C GLY A 17 -18.20 17.86 15.45
N VAL A 18 -17.12 17.84 14.66
CA VAL A 18 -17.17 17.38 13.26
C VAL A 18 -17.58 15.91 13.18
N PHE A 19 -16.94 15.02 13.95
CA PHE A 19 -17.27 13.60 13.92
C PHE A 19 -18.67 13.32 14.45
N LEU A 20 -19.10 14.01 15.50
CA LEU A 20 -20.47 13.88 16.01
C LEU A 20 -21.52 14.27 14.97
N ARG A 21 -21.26 15.30 14.15
CA ARG A 21 -22.18 15.69 13.06
C ARG A 21 -22.13 14.73 11.88
N ARG A 22 -20.95 14.22 11.53
CA ARG A 22 -20.75 13.36 10.35
C ARG A 22 -21.27 11.93 10.60
N ASP A 23 -21.10 11.41 11.81
CA ASP A 23 -21.56 10.06 12.17
C ASP A 23 -21.91 9.93 13.66
N PRO A 24 -23.09 10.44 14.07
CA PRO A 24 -23.51 10.39 15.46
C PRO A 24 -23.71 8.95 15.97
N GLU A 25 -24.29 8.08 15.15
CA GLU A 25 -24.56 6.68 15.51
C GLU A 25 -23.26 5.90 15.71
N GLY A 26 -22.29 6.14 14.84
CA GLY A 26 -20.99 5.52 14.91
C GLY A 26 -20.18 5.95 16.12
N MET A 27 -20.11 7.25 16.38
CA MET A 27 -19.45 7.78 17.57
C MET A 27 -20.11 7.22 18.85
N ALA A 28 -21.43 7.14 18.90
CA ALA A 28 -22.15 6.53 20.02
C ALA A 28 -21.83 5.04 20.19
N ALA A 29 -21.72 4.26 19.11
CA ALA A 29 -21.33 2.86 19.17
C ALA A 29 -19.92 2.66 19.73
N CYS A 30 -18.98 3.53 19.37
CA CYS A 30 -17.62 3.52 19.91
C CYS A 30 -17.59 3.87 21.41
N PHE A 31 -18.32 4.90 21.84
CA PHE A 31 -18.37 5.29 23.25
C PHE A 31 -19.08 4.28 24.14
N GLN A 32 -20.02 3.51 23.59
CA GLN A 32 -20.67 2.40 24.28
C GLN A 32 -19.83 1.10 24.27
N GLY A 33 -18.64 1.11 23.65
CA GLY A 33 -17.76 -0.06 23.55
C GLY A 33 -18.28 -1.17 22.61
N ARG A 34 -19.31 -0.88 21.80
CA ARG A 34 -19.84 -1.82 20.79
C ARG A 34 -18.90 -1.92 19.60
N ASP A 35 -18.27 -0.81 19.25
CA ASP A 35 -17.26 -0.70 18.20
C ASP A 35 -15.95 -0.13 18.74
N LEU A 36 -14.85 -0.45 18.05
CA LEU A 36 -13.55 0.17 18.33
C LEU A 36 -13.45 1.50 17.57
N LEU A 37 -13.07 2.58 18.27
CA LEU A 37 -12.83 3.87 17.65
C LEU A 37 -11.60 3.79 16.72
N PRO A 38 -11.66 4.22 15.45
CA PRO A 38 -10.47 4.27 14.60
C PRO A 38 -9.37 5.14 15.22
N TRP A 39 -8.11 4.70 15.16
CA TRP A 39 -7.01 5.42 15.80
C TRP A 39 -6.84 6.85 15.27
N ASP A 40 -7.06 7.09 13.98
CA ASP A 40 -7.00 8.44 13.39
C ASP A 40 -8.05 9.41 13.97
N VAL A 41 -9.17 8.86 14.47
CA VAL A 41 -10.19 9.64 15.16
C VAL A 41 -9.73 9.92 16.60
N ALA A 42 -9.16 8.92 17.29
CA ALA A 42 -8.59 9.12 18.62
C ALA A 42 -7.45 10.18 18.60
N GLU A 43 -6.60 10.18 17.58
CA GLU A 43 -5.55 11.19 17.39
C GLU A 43 -6.13 12.58 17.17
N ALA A 44 -7.21 12.71 16.39
CA ALA A 44 -7.87 13.99 16.19
C ALA A 44 -8.54 14.52 17.49
N LEU A 45 -9.09 13.63 18.32
CA LEU A 45 -9.61 14.01 19.65
C LEU A 45 -8.47 14.45 20.60
N LEU A 46 -7.30 13.80 20.52
CA LEU A 46 -6.10 14.21 21.27
C LEU A 46 -5.57 15.57 20.78
N GLN A 47 -5.75 15.92 19.51
CA GLN A 47 -5.45 17.26 18.98
C GLN A 47 -6.40 18.32 19.55
N ASP A 48 -7.70 18.04 19.61
CA ASP A 48 -8.66 18.94 20.26
C ASP A 48 -8.33 19.12 21.75
N TYR A 49 -7.96 18.04 22.43
CA TYR A 49 -7.51 18.08 23.83
C TYR A 49 -6.23 18.93 23.98
N ALA A 50 -5.27 18.80 23.05
CA ALA A 50 -4.07 19.63 23.03
C ALA A 50 -4.39 21.12 22.80
N ALA A 51 -5.42 21.43 21.99
CA ALA A 51 -5.86 22.80 21.78
C ALA A 51 -6.49 23.42 23.05
N LEU A 52 -7.12 22.61 23.90
CA LEU A 52 -7.74 23.05 25.16
C LEU A 52 -6.75 23.10 26.33
N HIS A 53 -5.86 22.11 26.46
CA HIS A 53 -5.02 21.92 27.65
C HIS A 53 -3.52 22.09 27.39
N GLY A 54 -3.12 22.32 26.13
CA GLY A 54 -1.73 22.45 25.70
C GLY A 54 -1.04 21.12 25.38
N LEU A 55 0.02 21.19 24.56
CA LEU A 55 0.79 20.04 24.09
C LEU A 55 1.35 19.15 25.23
N PRO A 56 1.95 19.69 26.31
CA PRO A 56 2.52 18.84 27.36
C PRO A 56 1.46 18.02 28.11
N ALA A 57 0.23 18.53 28.23
CA ALA A 57 -0.87 17.78 28.83
C ALA A 57 -1.35 16.65 27.90
N ALA A 58 -1.45 16.94 26.60
CA ALA A 58 -1.82 15.95 25.60
C ALA A 58 -0.79 14.81 25.47
N GLU A 59 0.51 15.11 25.53
CA GLU A 59 1.57 14.08 25.45
C GLU A 59 1.47 13.04 26.59
N ARG A 60 1.15 13.49 27.82
CA ARG A 60 0.95 12.59 28.97
C ARG A 60 -0.24 11.65 28.75
N VAL A 61 -1.32 12.18 28.16
CA VAL A 61 -2.53 11.40 27.89
C VAL A 61 -2.34 10.49 26.67
N TYR A 62 -1.61 10.94 25.66
CA TYR A 62 -1.36 10.20 24.41
C TYR A 62 -0.81 8.80 24.67
N GLY A 63 0.26 8.68 25.47
CA GLY A 63 0.89 7.38 25.75
C GLY A 63 -0.08 6.39 26.41
N VAL A 64 -0.88 6.89 27.35
CA VAL A 64 -1.89 6.07 28.06
C VAL A 64 -3.02 5.68 27.10
N VAL A 65 -3.50 6.60 26.25
CA VAL A 65 -4.59 6.33 25.28
C VAL A 65 -4.11 5.34 24.22
N ARG A 66 -2.87 5.47 23.76
CA ARG A 66 -2.26 4.57 22.77
C ARG A 66 -2.19 3.14 23.29
N GLU A 67 -1.73 2.97 24.52
CA GLU A 67 -1.61 1.64 25.12
C GLU A 67 -2.99 1.03 25.41
N ALA A 68 -3.92 1.81 25.94
CA ALA A 68 -5.30 1.37 26.15
C ALA A 68 -5.97 0.95 24.83
N TYR A 69 -5.78 1.72 23.76
CA TYR A 69 -6.26 1.39 22.43
C TYR A 69 -5.64 0.09 21.91
N ARG A 70 -4.32 -0.11 22.07
CA ARG A 70 -3.61 -1.33 21.63
C ARG A 70 -4.18 -2.58 22.29
N VAL A 71 -4.40 -2.53 23.60
CA VAL A 71 -4.99 -3.64 24.38
C VAL A 71 -6.43 -3.91 23.96
N ALA A 72 -7.22 -2.85 23.77
CA ALA A 72 -8.60 -2.96 23.32
C ALA A 72 -8.69 -3.54 21.90
N ALA A 73 -7.84 -3.09 20.98
CA ALA A 73 -7.76 -3.59 19.60
C ALA A 73 -7.42 -5.08 19.57
N ALA A 74 -6.38 -5.51 20.28
CA ALA A 74 -5.99 -6.92 20.36
C ALA A 74 -7.13 -7.80 20.92
N SER A 75 -7.84 -7.32 21.95
CA SER A 75 -8.99 -8.03 22.53
C SER A 75 -10.18 -8.08 21.57
N TYR A 76 -10.40 -7.04 20.76
CA TYR A 76 -11.45 -6.98 19.75
C TYR A 76 -11.16 -7.95 18.60
N ASP A 77 -9.90 -8.00 18.16
CA ASP A 77 -9.45 -8.79 17.00
C ASP A 77 -9.34 -10.29 17.31
N ALA A 78 -9.08 -10.64 18.56
CA ALA A 78 -9.04 -12.04 19.03
C ALA A 78 -10.42 -12.71 19.11
N ARG A 79 -11.53 -11.97 18.90
CA ARG A 79 -12.89 -12.55 18.91
C ARG A 79 -13.08 -13.53 17.74
N PRO A 80 -13.98 -14.52 17.85
CA PRO A 80 -14.31 -15.40 16.74
C PRO A 80 -14.71 -14.60 15.49
N GLY A 81 -14.06 -14.89 14.35
CA GLY A 81 -14.25 -14.16 13.10
C GLY A 81 -13.52 -12.81 13.00
N GLY A 82 -12.74 -12.40 14.01
CA GLY A 82 -12.03 -11.12 14.03
C GLY A 82 -11.07 -10.93 12.85
N ARG A 83 -10.34 -11.98 12.44
CA ARG A 83 -9.50 -11.95 11.23
C ARG A 83 -10.29 -11.61 9.97
N GLN A 84 -11.43 -12.29 9.76
CA GLN A 84 -12.27 -12.02 8.59
C GLN A 84 -12.87 -10.62 8.65
N ALA A 85 -13.33 -10.18 9.83
CA ALA A 85 -13.83 -8.84 10.02
C ALA A 85 -12.78 -7.76 9.70
N LEU A 86 -11.51 -7.97 10.05
CA LEU A 86 -10.40 -7.08 9.69
C LEU A 86 -10.14 -7.05 8.18
N LEU A 87 -10.20 -8.20 7.49
CA LEU A 87 -10.06 -8.28 6.03
C LEU A 87 -11.20 -7.55 5.32
N ASP A 88 -12.46 -7.80 5.75
CA ASP A 88 -13.63 -7.14 5.19
C ASP A 88 -13.56 -5.62 5.38
N GLN A 89 -13.09 -5.17 6.56
CA GLN A 89 -12.85 -3.75 6.84
C GLN A 89 -11.73 -3.18 5.96
N LEU A 90 -10.64 -3.91 5.75
CA LEU A 90 -9.53 -3.47 4.90
C LEU A 90 -9.98 -3.31 3.46
N ASP A 91 -10.77 -4.25 2.92
CA ASP A 91 -11.31 -4.17 1.57
C ASP A 91 -12.22 -2.95 1.37
N VAL A 92 -13.09 -2.66 2.34
CA VAL A 92 -13.90 -1.44 2.33
C VAL A 92 -13.01 -0.20 2.31
N MET A 93 -11.98 -0.17 3.13
CA MET A 93 -11.15 1.02 3.30
C MET A 93 -10.16 1.24 2.14
N ILE A 94 -9.76 0.17 1.43
CA ILE A 94 -9.03 0.27 0.16
C ILE A 94 -9.90 0.95 -0.91
N ARG A 95 -11.16 0.54 -1.04
CA ARG A 95 -12.11 1.17 -1.98
C ARG A 95 -12.35 2.64 -1.63
N GLU A 96 -12.52 2.94 -0.35
CA GLU A 96 -12.70 4.32 0.13
C GLU A 96 -11.49 5.19 -0.20
N ARG A 97 -10.27 4.68 0.07
CA ARG A 97 -9.03 5.38 -0.28
C ARG A 97 -8.95 5.68 -1.78
N GLN A 98 -9.35 4.73 -2.62
CA GLN A 98 -9.40 4.92 -4.08
C GLN A 98 -10.43 6.00 -4.46
N TYR A 99 -11.63 5.94 -3.89
CA TYR A 99 -12.68 6.94 -4.12
C TYR A 99 -12.22 8.35 -3.72
N ALA A 100 -11.69 8.51 -2.51
CA ALA A 100 -11.16 9.79 -2.03
C ALA A 100 -10.02 10.31 -2.92
N ALA A 101 -9.14 9.42 -3.41
CA ALA A 101 -8.05 9.80 -4.31
C ALA A 101 -8.55 10.27 -5.68
N VAL A 102 -9.58 9.61 -6.25
CA VAL A 102 -10.24 10.04 -7.50
C VAL A 102 -10.92 11.39 -7.30
N ARG A 103 -11.66 11.57 -6.20
CA ARG A 103 -12.33 12.83 -5.85
C ARG A 103 -11.32 13.98 -5.74
N ARG A 104 -10.19 13.75 -5.04
CA ARG A 104 -9.10 14.73 -4.95
C ARG A 104 -8.57 15.12 -6.33
N ARG A 105 -8.26 14.15 -7.19
CA ARG A 105 -7.77 14.43 -8.57
C ARG A 105 -8.78 15.25 -9.38
N ARG A 106 -10.08 14.94 -9.28
CA ARG A 106 -11.16 15.69 -9.96
C ARG A 106 -11.19 17.15 -9.49
N LEU A 107 -11.11 17.39 -8.18
CA LEU A 107 -11.11 18.73 -7.61
C LEU A 107 -9.85 19.52 -7.97
N THR A 108 -8.68 18.87 -8.00
CA THR A 108 -7.43 19.50 -8.46
C THR A 108 -7.50 19.89 -9.95
N GLY A 109 -7.99 19.00 -10.82
CA GLY A 109 -8.09 19.28 -12.26
C GLY A 109 -9.13 20.37 -12.60
N ASN A 110 -10.18 20.51 -11.80
CA ASN A 110 -11.18 21.58 -11.97
C ASN A 110 -10.70 22.95 -11.48
N ALA A 111 -9.73 22.99 -10.55
CA ALA A 111 -9.19 24.24 -10.01
C ALA A 111 -8.33 25.02 -11.04
N GLU A 112 -7.84 24.36 -12.08
CA GLU A 112 -6.93 24.95 -13.09
C GLU A 112 -7.67 25.67 -14.25
N GLY A 113 -9.02 25.71 -14.25
CA GLY A 113 -9.80 26.06 -15.45
C GLY A 113 -10.93 27.10 -15.35
N SER A 114 -11.24 27.70 -14.19
CA SER A 114 -12.39 28.62 -14.10
C SER A 114 -12.08 29.93 -13.35
N PRO A 115 -12.15 31.10 -14.01
CA PRO A 115 -11.93 32.43 -13.41
C PRO A 115 -13.18 33.00 -12.70
N SER A 116 -14.10 32.12 -12.28
CA SER A 116 -15.36 32.49 -11.67
C SER A 116 -15.21 32.71 -10.16
N ALA A 117 -15.70 33.86 -9.69
CA ALA A 117 -15.91 34.34 -8.32
C ALA A 117 -15.05 33.73 -7.19
N ALA A 118 -14.35 34.57 -6.42
CA ALA A 118 -13.56 34.19 -5.24
C ALA A 118 -14.28 33.23 -4.26
N GLU A 119 -15.61 33.28 -4.19
CA GLU A 119 -16.44 32.35 -3.39
C GLU A 119 -16.48 30.92 -3.93
N GLU A 120 -16.50 30.72 -5.25
CA GLU A 120 -16.41 29.40 -5.88
C GLU A 120 -15.01 28.81 -5.76
N SER A 121 -13.99 29.66 -5.87
CA SER A 121 -12.59 29.29 -5.59
C SER A 121 -12.39 28.89 -4.13
N ALA A 122 -12.96 29.63 -3.18
CA ALA A 122 -12.89 29.31 -1.74
C ALA A 122 -13.66 28.02 -1.41
N ARG A 123 -14.84 27.80 -2.01
CA ARG A 123 -15.61 26.56 -1.86
C ARG A 123 -14.85 25.36 -2.42
N THR A 124 -14.29 25.48 -3.63
CA THR A 124 -13.47 24.43 -4.25
C THR A 124 -12.21 24.13 -3.42
N GLY A 125 -11.57 25.16 -2.86
CA GLY A 125 -10.43 25.00 -1.96
C GLY A 125 -10.80 24.27 -0.66
N ALA A 126 -11.96 24.55 -0.08
CA ALA A 126 -12.47 23.83 1.09
C ALA A 126 -12.79 22.37 0.77
N GLU A 127 -13.44 22.10 -0.36
CA GLU A 127 -13.72 20.74 -0.84
C GLU A 127 -12.45 19.94 -1.10
N LEU A 128 -11.41 20.57 -1.66
CA LEU A 128 -10.11 19.94 -1.86
C LEU A 128 -9.44 19.58 -0.52
N ALA A 129 -9.46 20.49 0.45
CA ALA A 129 -8.91 20.23 1.79
C ALA A 129 -9.62 19.06 2.49
N TRP A 130 -10.94 18.94 2.32
CA TRP A 130 -11.71 17.78 2.78
C TRP A 130 -11.31 16.50 2.06
N ALA A 131 -11.19 16.52 0.73
CA ALA A 131 -10.77 15.36 -0.04
C ALA A 131 -9.34 14.89 0.33
N GLU A 132 -8.43 15.81 0.61
CA GLU A 132 -7.09 15.50 1.12
C GLU A 132 -7.13 14.87 2.51
N ASP A 133 -7.98 15.36 3.41
CA ASP A 133 -8.18 14.79 4.73
C ASP A 133 -8.73 13.36 4.66
N ASP A 134 -9.75 13.15 3.81
CA ASP A 134 -10.36 11.83 3.61
C ASP A 134 -9.34 10.82 3.05
N VAL A 135 -8.51 11.20 2.07
CA VAL A 135 -7.40 10.34 1.58
C VAL A 135 -6.43 10.00 2.70
N ARG A 136 -6.06 10.97 3.54
CA ARG A 136 -5.11 10.78 4.65
C ARG A 136 -5.68 9.81 5.69
N ARG A 137 -6.94 9.98 6.09
CA ARG A 137 -7.63 9.12 7.06
C ARG A 137 -7.84 7.72 6.53
N ALA A 138 -8.30 7.56 5.28
CA ALA A 138 -8.47 6.25 4.67
C ALA A 138 -7.13 5.49 4.57
N SER A 139 -6.04 6.19 4.24
CA SER A 139 -4.69 5.61 4.20
C SER A 139 -4.19 5.19 5.58
N ALA A 140 -4.39 6.04 6.61
CA ALA A 140 -4.03 5.72 8.00
C ALA A 140 -4.79 4.49 8.50
N ARG A 141 -6.09 4.39 8.19
CA ARG A 141 -6.93 3.23 8.55
C ARG A 141 -6.48 1.95 7.84
N CYS A 142 -6.12 2.01 6.56
CA CYS A 142 -5.55 0.85 5.86
C CYS A 142 -4.25 0.35 6.52
N ALA A 143 -3.34 1.27 6.87
CA ALA A 143 -2.09 0.91 7.54
C ALA A 143 -2.33 0.30 8.93
N GLU A 144 -3.30 0.84 9.67
CA GLU A 144 -3.69 0.32 10.99
C GLU A 144 -4.30 -1.08 10.90
N LEU A 145 -5.22 -1.32 9.97
CA LEU A 145 -5.85 -2.63 9.78
C LEU A 145 -4.83 -3.70 9.38
N ARG A 146 -3.85 -3.36 8.53
CA ARG A 146 -2.74 -4.27 8.17
C ARG A 146 -1.87 -4.62 9.38
N ARG A 147 -1.49 -3.64 10.20
CA ARG A 147 -0.73 -3.89 11.44
C ARG A 147 -1.49 -4.81 12.41
N ARG A 148 -2.81 -4.62 12.52
CA ARG A 148 -3.66 -5.46 13.38
C ARG A 148 -3.77 -6.89 12.86
N LEU A 149 -3.89 -7.08 11.54
CA LEU A 149 -3.84 -8.41 10.92
C LEU A 149 -2.50 -9.12 11.19
N GLU A 150 -1.39 -8.43 10.99
CA GLU A 150 -0.05 -8.97 11.26
C GLU A 150 0.14 -9.34 12.75
N ALA A 151 -0.32 -8.47 13.66
CA ALA A 151 -0.27 -8.74 15.09
C ALA A 151 -1.13 -9.96 15.48
N LEU A 152 -2.31 -10.10 14.88
CA LEU A 152 -3.20 -11.24 15.10
C LEU A 152 -2.59 -12.55 14.56
N GLU A 153 -1.96 -12.51 13.39
CA GLU A 153 -1.27 -13.66 12.78
C GLU A 153 -0.03 -14.08 13.59
N THR A 154 0.74 -13.10 14.09
CA THR A 154 1.86 -13.33 15.01
C THR A 154 1.40 -13.94 16.34
N ALA A 155 0.28 -13.45 16.89
CA ALA A 155 -0.32 -14.02 18.10
C ALA A 155 -0.81 -15.46 17.89
N ALA A 156 -1.38 -15.76 16.72
CA ALA A 156 -1.79 -17.12 16.36
C ALA A 156 -0.59 -18.07 16.20
N ALA A 157 0.49 -17.61 15.56
CA ALA A 157 1.72 -18.39 15.38
C ALA A 157 2.42 -18.70 16.72
N THR A 158 2.50 -17.71 17.61
CA THR A 158 3.09 -17.89 18.95
C THR A 158 2.25 -18.81 19.83
N ALA A 159 0.92 -18.73 19.78
CA ALA A 159 0.03 -19.67 20.45
C ALA A 159 0.17 -21.10 19.91
N GLY A 160 0.33 -21.25 18.58
CA GLY A 160 0.58 -22.55 17.93
C GLY A 160 1.92 -23.18 18.34
N ALA A 161 2.98 -22.37 18.48
CA ALA A 161 4.28 -22.83 18.93
C ALA A 161 4.30 -23.24 20.42
N ALA A 162 3.58 -22.52 21.28
CA ALA A 162 3.42 -22.89 22.69
C ALA A 162 2.57 -24.15 22.89
N GLY A 163 1.69 -24.48 21.94
CA GLY A 163 0.92 -25.74 21.91
C GLY A 163 1.69 -26.94 21.36
N ALA A 164 2.85 -26.72 20.72
CA ALA A 164 3.71 -27.78 20.21
C ALA A 164 4.59 -28.36 21.33
N VAL A 165 4.05 -29.32 22.07
CA VAL A 165 4.86 -30.16 22.99
C VAL A 165 5.97 -30.83 22.16
N PRO A 166 7.25 -30.73 22.54
CA PRO A 166 8.32 -31.44 21.84
C PRO A 166 8.08 -32.94 21.96
N ARG A 167 7.77 -33.60 20.84
CA ARG A 167 7.87 -35.06 20.77
C ARG A 167 9.35 -35.40 20.80
N THR A 168 9.86 -35.73 21.99
CA THR A 168 11.10 -36.48 22.15
C THR A 168 10.92 -37.81 21.44
N GLY A 169 11.47 -37.94 20.23
CA GLY A 169 11.51 -39.22 19.51
C GLY A 169 12.45 -40.18 20.24
N PRO A 170 12.07 -41.46 20.44
CA PRO A 170 13.03 -42.48 20.79
C PRO A 170 13.71 -42.98 19.52
N ASP A 171 15.04 -42.95 19.51
CA ASP A 171 15.84 -43.86 18.70
C ASP A 171 15.42 -45.30 18.97
N GLY A 172 15.22 -46.09 17.92
CA GLY A 172 14.93 -47.51 18.07
C GLY A 172 14.37 -48.15 16.81
N ALA A 173 15.27 -48.57 15.93
CA ALA A 173 14.97 -49.44 14.80
C ALA A 173 14.20 -50.71 15.24
N HIS A 174 13.14 -51.03 14.51
CA HIS A 174 12.46 -52.33 14.53
C HIS A 174 13.13 -53.28 13.53
N PRO A 175 13.11 -54.61 13.75
CA PRO A 175 11.96 -55.36 13.22
C PRO A 175 11.49 -56.59 14.05
N GLY A 176 10.21 -56.92 13.92
CA GLY A 176 9.77 -58.32 13.75
C GLY A 176 8.83 -58.94 14.79
N HIS A 177 7.54 -59.03 14.41
CA HIS A 177 6.59 -60.15 14.63
C HIS A 177 6.06 -60.55 16.04
N THR A 178 4.76 -60.34 16.30
CA THR A 178 3.68 -61.36 16.36
C THR A 178 2.51 -61.03 17.35
N ARG A 179 1.29 -61.17 16.78
CA ARG A 179 -0.02 -61.59 17.33
C ARG A 179 -0.83 -60.76 18.38
N PRO A 180 -2.18 -60.91 18.35
CA PRO A 180 -3.13 -60.02 19.01
C PRO A 180 -3.72 -60.59 20.31
N GLY A 181 -4.16 -59.72 21.22
CA GLY A 181 -4.91 -60.11 22.41
C GLY A 181 -5.32 -58.94 23.30
N GLU A 182 -6.64 -58.68 23.32
CA GLU A 182 -7.47 -58.45 24.50
C GLU A 182 -7.45 -57.12 25.30
N ALA A 183 -8.64 -56.51 25.31
CA ALA A 183 -9.38 -55.85 26.40
C ALA A 183 -8.82 -54.65 27.19
N ALA A 184 -9.67 -53.61 27.26
CA ALA A 184 -9.64 -52.43 28.13
C ALA A 184 -9.78 -52.79 29.64
N PRO A 185 -9.67 -51.87 30.64
CA PRO A 185 -10.57 -50.71 30.75
C PRO A 185 -10.00 -49.42 31.37
N ALA A 186 -10.91 -48.44 31.45
CA ALA A 186 -10.84 -47.08 31.96
C ALA A 186 -10.38 -46.91 33.42
N GLY A 187 -9.86 -45.71 33.73
CA GLY A 187 -9.72 -45.19 35.08
C GLY A 187 -10.08 -43.70 35.12
N ALA A 188 -11.22 -43.40 35.73
CA ALA A 188 -11.71 -42.07 36.06
C ALA A 188 -11.19 -41.59 37.43
N SER A 189 -11.01 -40.27 37.58
CA SER A 189 -10.89 -39.54 38.86
C SER A 189 -11.02 -38.05 38.51
N THR A 190 -12.14 -37.33 38.66
CA THR A 190 -13.04 -37.05 39.79
C THR A 190 -12.45 -36.18 40.91
N GLY A 191 -12.39 -34.85 40.63
CA GLY A 191 -12.71 -33.73 41.55
C GLY A 191 -11.72 -33.37 42.68
N PRO A 192 -11.98 -32.28 43.47
CA PRO A 192 -13.09 -31.32 43.38
C PRO A 192 -12.71 -29.83 43.48
N LEU A 193 -13.74 -29.00 43.25
CA LEU A 193 -13.84 -27.55 43.41
C LEU A 193 -13.74 -27.08 44.88
N GLY A 194 -13.29 -25.83 45.06
CA GLY A 194 -13.43 -25.05 46.30
C GLY A 194 -13.38 -23.54 46.02
N PRO A 195 -14.33 -22.71 46.51
CA PRO A 195 -14.58 -21.34 46.00
C PRO A 195 -14.17 -20.21 46.98
N SER A 196 -14.50 -18.97 46.59
CA SER A 196 -14.53 -17.70 47.37
C SER A 196 -13.31 -16.80 47.13
N GLY A 197 -13.41 -15.48 46.91
CA GLY A 197 -14.55 -14.57 47.02
C GLY A 197 -14.14 -13.17 46.51
N SER A 198 -15.15 -12.35 46.24
CA SER A 198 -15.04 -10.99 45.72
C SER A 198 -14.47 -10.00 46.76
N ARG A 199 -13.62 -9.06 46.34
CA ARG A 199 -13.54 -7.73 46.97
C ARG A 199 -13.14 -6.65 45.97
N ALA A 200 -14.01 -5.65 45.88
CA ALA A 200 -13.82 -4.41 45.17
C ALA A 200 -12.87 -3.46 45.92
N GLY A 201 -12.23 -2.57 45.17
CA GLY A 201 -11.82 -1.24 45.61
C GLY A 201 -10.37 -1.11 46.09
N GLN A 202 -9.51 -0.56 45.23
CA GLN A 202 -9.02 0.83 45.37
C GLN A 202 -7.91 1.11 44.36
N ALA A 203 -8.08 2.23 43.65
CA ALA A 203 -7.11 2.83 42.76
C ALA A 203 -6.13 3.70 43.57
N ALA A 204 -4.83 3.55 43.30
CA ALA A 204 -3.76 4.52 43.60
C ALA A 204 -2.49 4.15 42.80
N PRO A 205 -1.51 5.05 42.63
CA PRO A 205 -0.90 5.35 41.34
C PRO A 205 0.41 4.61 41.05
N TRP A 206 0.69 4.44 39.76
CA TRP A 206 1.85 3.72 39.23
C TRP A 206 3.12 4.55 39.38
N SER A 207 4.04 4.06 40.21
CA SER A 207 5.42 4.53 40.30
C SER A 207 6.32 3.66 39.41
N VAL A 208 7.18 4.30 38.64
CA VAL A 208 8.17 3.68 37.74
C VAL A 208 9.39 3.21 38.53
N PRO A 209 9.92 1.98 38.33
CA PRO A 209 11.25 1.63 38.79
C PRO A 209 12.30 1.86 37.70
N ARG A 210 13.32 2.64 38.05
CA ARG A 210 14.58 2.80 37.31
C ARG A 210 15.65 1.90 37.95
N ALA A 211 16.21 0.99 37.18
CA ALA A 211 17.49 0.32 37.42
C ALA A 211 18.01 -0.11 36.04
N GLY A 212 19.28 -0.04 35.67
CA GLY A 212 20.52 0.18 36.39
C GLY A 212 21.60 -0.37 35.45
N GLN A 213 22.61 0.44 35.17
CA GLN A 213 23.72 0.13 34.26
C GLN A 213 24.56 -1.04 34.81
N ALA A 214 24.97 -1.97 33.94
CA ALA A 214 26.18 -2.78 34.14
C ALA A 214 26.69 -3.37 32.81
N ALA A 215 27.87 -2.92 32.41
CA ALA A 215 28.86 -3.61 31.57
C ALA A 215 30.24 -3.16 32.13
N PRO A 216 31.43 -3.72 31.78
CA PRO A 216 31.73 -4.74 30.75
C PRO A 216 32.82 -5.78 31.16
N ARG A 217 33.16 -6.71 30.25
CA ARG A 217 34.53 -7.20 29.84
C ARG A 217 34.38 -8.57 29.14
N ALA A 218 34.71 -8.73 27.85
CA ALA A 218 36.02 -8.79 27.16
C ALA A 218 36.68 -10.19 27.19
N GLY A 219 36.82 -10.80 26.00
CA GLY A 219 37.57 -12.04 25.73
C GLY A 219 37.62 -12.37 24.22
N GLN A 220 38.79 -12.15 23.62
CA GLN A 220 39.28 -12.46 22.26
C GLN A 220 39.38 -14.00 22.02
N ALA A 221 39.60 -14.64 20.85
CA ALA A 221 39.92 -14.33 19.44
C ALA A 221 39.75 -15.63 18.59
N GLY A 222 39.77 -15.50 17.24
CA GLY A 222 40.01 -16.59 16.27
C GLY A 222 39.34 -16.31 14.91
N ALA A 223 39.98 -15.58 13.96
CA ALA A 223 40.76 -16.10 12.82
C ALA A 223 39.93 -17.03 11.88
N ALA A 224 39.41 -16.57 10.73
CA ALA A 224 40.06 -16.32 9.43
C ALA A 224 39.73 -17.43 8.40
N ALA A 225 38.92 -17.10 7.39
CA ALA A 225 38.93 -17.73 6.05
C ALA A 225 38.12 -16.85 5.07
N GLY A 226 38.81 -16.22 4.12
CA GLY A 226 38.20 -15.52 2.98
C GLY A 226 37.97 -16.46 1.78
N PRO A 227 37.25 -15.98 0.75
CA PRO A 227 36.78 -16.79 -0.37
C PRO A 227 37.80 -16.86 -1.52
N PRO A 228 37.78 -17.89 -2.39
CA PRO A 228 38.48 -17.84 -3.66
C PRO A 228 37.57 -17.36 -4.80
N SER A 229 38.06 -16.37 -5.53
CA SER A 229 37.60 -15.93 -6.87
C SER A 229 38.53 -16.51 -7.97
N PRO A 230 38.16 -16.40 -9.27
CA PRO A 230 38.44 -17.42 -10.29
C PRO A 230 39.66 -17.13 -11.17
N SER A 231 40.16 -18.15 -11.88
CA SER A 231 41.02 -17.98 -13.07
C SER A 231 40.94 -19.19 -13.99
N GLY A 232 40.82 -18.95 -15.31
CA GLY A 232 40.92 -19.94 -16.38
C GLY A 232 40.08 -19.59 -17.62
N ALA A 233 40.67 -18.87 -18.57
CA ALA A 233 40.17 -18.62 -19.93
C ALA A 233 40.83 -19.62 -20.95
N PRO A 234 40.77 -19.44 -22.28
CA PRO A 234 39.72 -19.96 -23.18
C PRO A 234 40.25 -20.80 -24.37
N GLU A 235 39.46 -21.72 -24.92
CA GLU A 235 39.64 -22.33 -26.27
C GLU A 235 38.25 -22.84 -26.71
N SER A 236 37.79 -22.92 -27.96
CA SER A 236 38.17 -22.47 -29.30
C SER A 236 37.00 -22.88 -30.23
N SER A 237 36.78 -22.13 -31.30
CA SER A 237 36.14 -22.54 -32.57
C SER A 237 34.61 -22.62 -32.71
N GLY A 238 34.12 -21.77 -33.62
CA GLY A 238 33.47 -22.27 -34.84
C GLY A 238 31.95 -22.10 -34.96
N ALA A 239 31.52 -21.02 -35.61
CA ALA A 239 30.29 -21.00 -36.42
C ALA A 239 30.52 -21.85 -37.69
N PRO A 240 29.49 -22.35 -38.43
CA PRO A 240 28.45 -21.52 -39.06
C PRO A 240 27.02 -22.12 -39.14
N GLU A 241 26.07 -21.27 -39.56
CA GLU A 241 24.72 -21.58 -40.04
C GLU A 241 24.72 -22.21 -41.48
N PRO A 242 23.61 -22.18 -42.28
CA PRO A 242 22.52 -23.18 -42.30
C PRO A 242 22.34 -23.77 -43.73
N SER A 243 21.53 -24.83 -43.89
CA SER A 243 21.11 -25.31 -45.24
C SER A 243 19.79 -26.10 -45.21
N GLY A 244 18.78 -25.57 -45.92
CA GLY A 244 18.09 -26.22 -47.04
C GLY A 244 17.18 -27.45 -46.83
N THR A 245 15.86 -27.19 -46.95
CA THR A 245 14.95 -27.74 -48.00
C THR A 245 14.55 -29.23 -48.07
N SER A 246 13.21 -29.42 -48.18
CA SER A 246 12.41 -30.50 -48.83
C SER A 246 12.12 -31.82 -48.09
N ALA A 247 10.83 -32.12 -47.86
CA ALA A 247 10.01 -32.96 -48.76
C ALA A 247 8.59 -33.25 -48.21
N SER A 248 7.61 -33.25 -49.12
CA SER A 248 6.19 -33.60 -48.94
C SER A 248 5.92 -35.02 -48.45
N SER A 249 4.72 -35.25 -47.88
CA SER A 249 3.79 -36.35 -48.25
C SER A 249 2.44 -36.19 -47.54
N GLU A 250 1.36 -35.99 -48.31
CA GLU A 250 -0.02 -36.38 -47.91
C GLU A 250 -0.17 -37.92 -48.04
N PRO A 251 -1.24 -38.53 -47.49
CA PRO A 251 -2.39 -38.79 -48.35
C PRO A 251 -3.76 -38.61 -47.69
N SER A 252 -4.75 -38.54 -48.58
CA SER A 252 -6.18 -38.26 -48.40
C SER A 252 -7.05 -39.53 -48.31
N ALA A 253 -8.26 -39.31 -47.78
CA ALA A 253 -9.56 -39.96 -48.06
C ALA A 253 -9.93 -41.32 -47.43
N GLY A 254 -11.10 -41.31 -46.76
CA GLY A 254 -11.90 -42.50 -46.47
C GLY A 254 -13.06 -42.28 -45.48
N ARG A 255 -14.24 -41.86 -45.98
CA ARG A 255 -15.58 -42.00 -45.34
C ARG A 255 -16.38 -42.93 -46.28
N PRO A 256 -17.37 -43.75 -45.84
CA PRO A 256 -18.65 -43.33 -45.21
C PRO A 256 -19.14 -44.33 -44.11
N GLY A 257 -20.28 -44.26 -43.40
CA GLY A 257 -21.45 -43.39 -43.36
C GLY A 257 -22.48 -43.86 -42.30
N SER A 258 -23.35 -42.92 -41.91
CA SER A 258 -24.75 -42.95 -41.40
C SER A 258 -25.35 -44.09 -40.56
N ALA A 259 -25.95 -43.71 -39.41
CA ALA A 259 -27.32 -44.09 -39.00
C ALA A 259 -27.91 -43.11 -37.97
N ASP A 260 -29.19 -42.77 -38.16
CA ASP A 260 -30.03 -41.79 -37.45
C ASP A 260 -30.39 -42.11 -35.98
N GLY A 261 -30.76 -41.07 -35.22
CA GLY A 261 -31.44 -41.22 -33.92
C GLY A 261 -31.72 -39.90 -33.19
N ARG A 262 -32.90 -39.34 -33.42
CA ARG A 262 -33.45 -38.09 -32.87
C ARG A 262 -34.10 -38.31 -31.49
N ALA A 263 -33.82 -37.45 -30.49
CA ALA A 263 -34.78 -36.94 -29.47
C ALA A 263 -34.09 -36.26 -28.27
N GLY A 264 -34.66 -35.14 -27.81
CA GLY A 264 -34.72 -34.82 -26.38
C GLY A 264 -33.82 -33.69 -25.86
N GLU A 265 -34.20 -32.45 -26.14
CA GLU A 265 -33.75 -31.25 -25.43
C GLU A 265 -34.55 -31.10 -24.11
N PRO A 266 -33.92 -30.96 -22.93
CA PRO A 266 -34.59 -30.40 -21.75
C PRO A 266 -34.17 -28.95 -21.53
N ALA A 267 -35.16 -28.06 -21.61
CA ALA A 267 -35.07 -26.67 -21.21
C ALA A 267 -34.70 -26.53 -19.73
N SER A 268 -33.61 -25.81 -19.43
CA SER A 268 -33.25 -25.41 -18.08
C SER A 268 -33.96 -24.09 -17.69
N PRO A 269 -34.54 -23.98 -16.49
CA PRO A 269 -35.25 -22.79 -16.06
C PRO A 269 -34.29 -21.66 -15.68
N ARG A 270 -34.60 -20.44 -16.15
CA ARG A 270 -33.96 -19.18 -15.76
C ARG A 270 -33.99 -19.00 -14.24
N ARG A 271 -32.81 -18.92 -13.64
CA ARG A 271 -32.60 -18.54 -12.23
C ARG A 271 -32.87 -17.05 -12.07
N ALA A 272 -33.81 -16.69 -11.20
CA ALA A 272 -34.12 -15.32 -10.82
C ALA A 272 -32.90 -14.64 -10.14
N ALA A 273 -32.69 -13.36 -10.44
CA ALA A 273 -31.65 -12.55 -9.85
C ALA A 273 -31.90 -12.31 -8.34
N PRO A 274 -30.86 -12.29 -7.48
CA PRO A 274 -31.04 -12.04 -6.06
C PRO A 274 -31.40 -10.57 -5.79
N LYS A 275 -32.36 -10.36 -4.88
CA LYS A 275 -32.75 -9.07 -4.33
C LYS A 275 -31.58 -8.49 -3.52
N ARG A 276 -31.27 -7.21 -3.73
CA ARG A 276 -30.22 -6.46 -3.01
C ARG A 276 -30.60 -6.32 -1.53
N ALA A 277 -29.72 -6.73 -0.63
CA ALA A 277 -29.83 -6.47 0.81
C ALA A 277 -29.54 -4.99 1.12
N PRO A 278 -30.13 -4.41 2.19
CA PRO A 278 -29.85 -3.04 2.61
C PRO A 278 -28.40 -2.89 3.12
N ARG A 279 -27.78 -1.73 2.81
CA ARG A 279 -26.38 -1.41 3.16
C ARG A 279 -26.21 -1.17 4.67
N PRO A 280 -25.09 -1.59 5.29
CA PRO A 280 -24.81 -1.33 6.70
C PRO A 280 -24.45 0.15 6.94
N ARG A 281 -24.99 0.75 8.01
CA ARG A 281 -24.65 2.09 8.54
C ARG A 281 -23.93 1.95 9.88
N GLY A 282 -22.93 2.81 10.17
CA GLY A 282 -22.20 2.87 11.45
C GLY A 282 -20.80 3.52 11.33
N ALA A 283 -20.11 3.69 12.48
CA ALA A 283 -18.80 4.39 12.71
C ALA A 283 -17.72 4.15 11.64
N ARG A 284 -17.81 2.95 11.05
CA ARG A 284 -16.89 2.38 10.08
C ARG A 284 -17.05 3.02 8.68
N PHE A 285 -18.12 3.79 8.48
CA PHE A 285 -18.49 4.46 7.25
C PHE A 285 -18.55 6.00 7.39
N ALA A 286 -18.11 6.54 8.54
CA ALA A 286 -17.86 7.96 8.74
C ALA A 286 -16.75 8.42 7.78
N GLY A 287 -17.17 8.99 6.65
CA GLY A 287 -16.34 9.22 5.46
C GLY A 287 -17.18 9.43 4.19
N LEU A 288 -18.35 8.82 4.12
CA LEU A 288 -19.19 8.87 2.91
C LEU A 288 -19.90 10.22 2.75
N GLU A 289 -19.60 10.91 1.65
CA GLU A 289 -20.60 11.76 0.99
C GLU A 289 -21.43 10.88 0.06
N THR A 290 -22.75 10.89 0.25
CA THR A 290 -23.68 10.23 -0.66
C THR A 290 -24.21 11.26 -1.66
N GLU A 291 -23.64 11.26 -2.87
CA GLU A 291 -24.32 11.84 -4.03
C GLU A 291 -25.49 10.89 -4.41
N GLU A 292 -26.72 11.39 -4.27
CA GLU A 292 -27.90 10.76 -4.84
C GLU A 292 -27.93 11.04 -6.35
N GLU A 293 -27.73 10.00 -7.17
CA GLU A 293 -28.06 10.06 -8.58
C GLU A 293 -28.69 8.74 -9.04
N ASN A 294 -30.00 8.79 -9.30
CA ASN A 294 -30.64 8.19 -10.48
C ASN A 294 -32.14 8.51 -10.52
N ALA A 295 -32.52 9.45 -11.40
CA ALA A 295 -33.76 9.36 -12.15
C ALA A 295 -33.51 9.96 -13.56
N ALA A 296 -33.47 9.09 -14.57
CA ALA A 296 -33.38 9.46 -15.98
C ALA A 296 -34.81 9.68 -16.57
N PRO A 297 -34.96 10.26 -17.78
CA PRO A 297 -35.71 11.49 -18.00
C PRO A 297 -37.16 11.27 -18.45
N ALA A 298 -38.05 12.20 -18.11
CA ALA A 298 -39.38 12.31 -18.71
C ALA A 298 -39.56 13.70 -19.31
N ALA A 299 -40.09 13.74 -20.55
CA ALA A 299 -40.33 14.94 -21.34
C ALA A 299 -41.24 15.97 -20.62
N PRO A 300 -41.05 17.28 -20.83
CA PRO A 300 -41.80 18.29 -20.11
C PRO A 300 -43.19 18.54 -20.74
N PRO A 301 -44.25 18.76 -19.95
CA PRO A 301 -45.46 19.40 -20.43
C PRO A 301 -45.31 20.93 -20.41
N VAL A 302 -45.86 21.58 -21.43
CA VAL A 302 -45.94 23.04 -21.60
C VAL A 302 -46.92 23.64 -20.58
N VAL A 303 -46.49 24.67 -19.85
CA VAL A 303 -47.36 25.56 -19.02
C VAL A 303 -46.79 26.99 -19.11
N PRO A 304 -47.63 28.05 -19.20
CA PRO A 304 -47.21 29.35 -19.74
C PRO A 304 -46.52 30.29 -18.72
N ASP A 305 -45.81 31.25 -19.30
CA ASP A 305 -44.93 32.27 -18.72
C ASP A 305 -45.56 33.14 -17.60
N PRO A 306 -44.94 33.26 -16.42
CA PRO A 306 -45.15 34.36 -15.49
C PRO A 306 -44.03 35.41 -15.64
N GLY A 307 -44.43 36.64 -15.95
CA GLY A 307 -43.55 37.80 -16.17
C GLY A 307 -42.66 38.22 -14.98
N PRO A 308 -41.89 39.31 -15.14
CA PRO A 308 -40.69 39.57 -14.35
C PRO A 308 -40.99 40.05 -12.91
N HIS A 309 -40.36 39.40 -11.93
CA HIS A 309 -40.26 39.86 -10.55
C HIS A 309 -39.02 40.76 -10.32
N PRO A 310 -39.09 41.79 -9.47
CA PRO A 310 -37.97 42.68 -9.15
C PRO A 310 -36.90 41.96 -8.28
N PRO A 311 -35.63 42.42 -8.29
CA PRO A 311 -34.53 41.74 -7.60
C PRO A 311 -34.69 41.81 -6.08
N ALA A 312 -34.53 40.66 -5.42
CA ALA A 312 -34.49 40.54 -3.96
C ALA A 312 -33.21 41.16 -3.39
N ALA A 313 -33.35 41.84 -2.25
CA ALA A 313 -32.25 42.42 -1.49
C ALA A 313 -31.28 41.36 -0.96
N PRO A 314 -29.97 41.68 -0.79
CA PRO A 314 -28.96 40.70 -0.40
C PRO A 314 -29.22 40.16 1.02
N ALA A 315 -29.13 38.84 1.17
CA ALA A 315 -29.20 38.17 2.46
C ALA A 315 -28.06 38.62 3.38
N ALA A 316 -28.39 38.85 4.65
CA ALA A 316 -27.45 39.29 5.67
C ALA A 316 -26.35 38.24 5.92
N ALA A 317 -25.10 38.71 5.95
CA ALA A 317 -23.91 37.89 6.20
C ALA A 317 -23.97 37.21 7.59
N PRO A 318 -23.49 35.95 7.71
CA PRO A 318 -23.48 35.22 8.98
C PRO A 318 -22.52 35.87 9.98
N ARG A 319 -23.00 36.11 11.21
CA ARG A 319 -22.20 36.66 12.32
C ARG A 319 -21.94 35.58 13.37
N GLY A 320 -20.69 35.53 13.86
CA GLY A 320 -20.22 34.67 14.95
C GLY A 320 -18.71 34.79 15.14
N ALA A 321 -18.17 34.44 16.32
CA ALA A 321 -16.77 34.67 16.71
C ALA A 321 -15.71 34.01 15.80
N ARG A 322 -16.12 33.11 14.90
CA ARG A 322 -15.32 32.47 13.86
C ARG A 322 -15.25 33.23 12.52
N PHE A 323 -16.05 34.30 12.38
CA PHE A 323 -16.01 35.22 11.24
C PHE A 323 -15.27 36.53 11.55
N ALA A 324 -14.74 36.69 12.77
CA ALA A 324 -13.89 37.84 13.12
C ALA A 324 -12.57 37.88 12.30
N GLY A 325 -12.12 36.74 11.76
CA GLY A 325 -10.99 36.66 10.81
C GLY A 325 -11.40 36.59 9.34
N ALA A 326 -12.69 36.47 9.00
CA ALA A 326 -13.14 36.33 7.61
C ALA A 326 -13.06 37.65 6.83
N TYR A 327 -12.97 38.79 7.52
CA TYR A 327 -12.66 40.09 6.90
C TYR A 327 -11.16 40.43 6.91
N GLN A 328 -10.31 39.49 7.36
CA GLN A 328 -8.84 39.56 7.30
C GLN A 328 -8.26 38.44 6.40
N ALA A 329 -9.12 37.68 5.70
CA ALA A 329 -8.76 36.52 4.89
C ALA A 329 -8.04 36.84 3.56
N GLY A 330 -7.57 38.07 3.37
CA GLY A 330 -6.68 38.44 2.26
C GLY A 330 -5.20 38.25 2.57
N GLU A 331 -4.80 38.30 3.86
CA GLU A 331 -3.38 38.40 4.24
C GLU A 331 -2.78 37.06 4.73
N GLY A 332 -3.56 36.20 5.41
CA GLY A 332 -3.03 34.99 6.06
C GLY A 332 -2.87 33.72 5.20
N ASP A 333 -3.51 33.64 4.02
CA ASP A 333 -3.42 32.46 3.14
C ASP A 333 -2.19 32.50 2.22
N GLY A 334 -1.78 33.69 1.80
CA GLY A 334 -0.50 33.93 1.16
C GLY A 334 0.65 33.51 2.08
N GLU A 335 0.63 33.97 3.34
CA GLU A 335 1.63 33.61 4.34
C GLU A 335 1.67 32.11 4.67
N ARG A 336 0.53 31.41 4.68
CA ARG A 336 0.50 29.95 4.92
C ARG A 336 1.09 29.17 3.76
N ARG A 337 0.74 29.52 2.50
CA ARG A 337 1.32 28.92 1.30
C ARG A 337 2.81 29.24 1.19
N GLU A 338 3.20 30.47 1.49
CA GLU A 338 4.58 30.88 1.53
C GLU A 338 5.37 30.15 2.61
N ARG A 339 4.80 29.94 3.81
CA ARG A 339 5.42 29.10 4.84
C ARG A 339 5.55 27.64 4.43
N ALA A 340 4.55 27.07 3.75
CA ALA A 340 4.63 25.70 3.24
C ALA A 340 5.70 25.57 2.15
N ALA A 341 5.72 26.50 1.19
CA ALA A 341 6.75 26.57 0.15
C ALA A 341 8.15 26.83 0.74
N ALA A 342 8.25 27.66 1.78
CA ALA A 342 9.52 27.89 2.50
C ALA A 342 10.01 26.62 3.18
N ARG A 343 9.12 25.87 3.85
CA ARG A 343 9.46 24.55 4.43
C ARG A 343 9.86 23.55 3.37
N GLU A 344 9.18 23.52 2.23
CA GLU A 344 9.54 22.66 1.10
C GLU A 344 10.92 23.02 0.52
N ARG A 345 11.19 24.31 0.33
CA ARG A 345 12.51 24.81 -0.09
C ARG A 345 13.59 24.47 0.93
N GLU A 346 13.29 24.60 2.23
CA GLU A 346 14.21 24.24 3.32
C GLU A 346 14.49 22.73 3.35
N MET A 347 13.45 21.89 3.22
CA MET A 347 13.61 20.44 3.12
C MET A 347 14.42 20.03 1.88
N LEU A 348 14.19 20.69 0.74
CA LEU A 348 14.94 20.46 -0.48
C LEU A 348 16.40 20.93 -0.31
N ALA A 349 16.64 22.09 0.28
CA ALA A 349 17.99 22.59 0.58
C ALA A 349 18.74 21.65 1.53
N ALA A 350 18.07 21.14 2.58
CA ALA A 350 18.63 20.13 3.46
C ALA A 350 18.95 18.83 2.72
N ALA A 351 18.09 18.42 1.77
CA ALA A 351 18.33 17.25 0.94
C ALA A 351 19.57 17.42 0.04
N TYR A 352 19.76 18.60 -0.56
CA TYR A 352 20.95 18.94 -1.33
C TYR A 352 22.21 18.97 -0.46
N ALA A 353 22.13 19.58 0.73
CA ALA A 353 23.25 19.61 1.67
C ALA A 353 23.68 18.20 2.09
N GLU A 354 22.71 17.34 2.42
CA GLU A 354 22.98 15.95 2.79
C GLU A 354 23.58 15.14 1.63
N ALA A 355 23.09 15.34 0.40
CA ALA A 355 23.65 14.71 -0.80
C ALA A 355 25.11 15.13 -1.02
N ARG A 356 25.40 16.43 -0.88
CA ARG A 356 26.74 16.99 -1.01
C ARG A 356 27.68 16.45 0.07
N ASP A 357 27.25 16.46 1.33
CA ASP A 357 28.04 15.94 2.44
C ASP A 357 28.35 14.44 2.26
N THR A 358 27.37 13.68 1.77
CA THR A 358 27.54 12.26 1.45
C THR A 358 28.57 12.06 0.33
N ALA A 359 28.50 12.84 -0.76
CA ALA A 359 29.45 12.77 -1.87
C ALA A 359 30.88 13.15 -1.45
N VAL A 360 31.04 14.24 -0.67
CA VAL A 360 32.34 14.66 -0.12
C VAL A 360 32.91 13.57 0.79
N ARG A 361 32.10 12.99 1.67
CA ARG A 361 32.53 11.90 2.56
C ARG A 361 32.93 10.67 1.76
N LEU A 362 32.21 10.32 0.70
CA LEU A 362 32.56 9.22 -0.18
C LEU A 362 33.91 9.45 -0.86
N ARG A 363 34.16 10.67 -1.36
CA ARG A 363 35.45 11.07 -1.95
C ARG A 363 36.60 10.89 -0.97
N VAL A 364 36.44 11.34 0.28
CA VAL A 364 37.45 11.19 1.33
C VAL A 364 37.71 9.72 1.64
N LEU A 365 36.67 8.90 1.75
CA LEU A 365 36.81 7.46 2.00
C LEU A 365 37.53 6.74 0.85
N ARG A 366 37.21 7.07 -0.40
CA ARG A 366 37.88 6.52 -1.58
C ARG A 366 39.34 6.95 -1.66
N ALA A 367 39.65 8.23 -1.41
CA ALA A 367 41.02 8.73 -1.37
C ALA A 367 41.87 8.06 -0.27
N ALA A 368 41.25 7.69 0.85
CA ALA A 368 41.89 6.97 1.94
C ALA A 368 41.97 5.44 1.73
N GLY A 369 41.49 4.91 0.59
CA GLY A 369 41.45 3.46 0.32
C GLY A 369 40.46 2.68 1.19
N ARG A 370 39.54 3.35 1.89
CA ARG A 370 38.56 2.74 2.81
C ARG A 370 37.32 2.26 2.06
N SER A 371 37.51 1.26 1.20
CA SER A 371 36.50 0.82 0.22
C SER A 371 35.23 0.22 0.85
N GLY A 372 35.35 -0.54 1.94
CA GLY A 372 34.21 -1.14 2.64
C GLY A 372 33.30 -0.10 3.31
N GLU A 373 33.87 0.95 3.90
CA GLU A 373 33.09 2.04 4.50
C GLU A 373 32.42 2.92 3.46
N ALA A 374 33.10 3.14 2.33
CA ALA A 374 32.50 3.83 1.19
C ALA A 374 31.31 3.03 0.62
N TYR A 375 31.41 1.71 0.53
CA TYR A 375 30.30 0.87 0.15
C TYR A 375 29.14 0.94 1.16
N ALA A 376 29.42 0.82 2.47
CA ALA A 376 28.40 0.94 3.50
C ALA A 376 27.66 2.29 3.44
N LEU A 377 28.38 3.38 3.15
CA LEU A 377 27.78 4.70 2.96
C LEU A 377 26.84 4.76 1.74
N LEU A 378 27.20 4.09 0.63
CA LEU A 378 26.33 3.98 -0.54
C LEU A 378 25.07 3.16 -0.24
N SER A 379 25.19 2.00 0.42
CA SER A 379 24.04 1.18 0.80
C SER A 379 23.12 1.90 1.79
N GLU A 380 23.68 2.66 2.74
CA GLU A 380 22.93 3.54 3.62
C GLU A 380 22.17 4.61 2.82
N ALA A 381 22.83 5.25 1.85
CA ALA A 381 22.23 6.28 1.01
C ALA A 381 21.06 5.76 0.16
N VAL A 382 21.18 4.54 -0.40
CA VAL A 382 20.12 3.89 -1.17
C VAL A 382 18.89 3.55 -0.30
N SER A 383 19.06 3.37 1.00
CA SER A 383 17.96 3.10 1.94
C SER A 383 17.17 4.36 2.34
N ARG A 384 17.61 5.55 1.91
CA ARG A 384 16.94 6.84 2.17
C ARG A 384 15.75 7.04 1.21
N PRO A 385 14.89 8.05 1.42
CA PRO A 385 13.75 8.32 0.53
C PRO A 385 14.17 8.47 -0.94
N ALA A 386 13.36 7.95 -1.86
CA ALA A 386 13.73 7.83 -3.28
C ALA A 386 14.13 9.15 -3.96
N ALA A 387 13.49 10.26 -3.56
CA ALA A 387 13.80 11.59 -4.04
C ALA A 387 15.25 12.05 -3.76
N ARG A 388 15.99 11.36 -2.90
CA ARG A 388 17.40 11.69 -2.58
C ARG A 388 18.40 11.10 -3.58
N LEU A 389 18.05 10.01 -4.27
CA LEU A 389 18.95 9.32 -5.20
C LEU A 389 19.43 10.22 -6.35
N PRO A 390 18.57 10.98 -7.06
CA PRO A 390 19.02 11.83 -8.16
C PRO A 390 19.89 13.00 -7.67
N LEU A 391 19.62 13.53 -6.48
CA LEU A 391 20.42 14.59 -5.87
C LEU A 391 21.83 14.09 -5.56
N LEU A 392 21.94 12.91 -4.95
CA LEU A 392 23.23 12.30 -4.65
C LEU A 392 24.01 11.99 -5.92
N ALA A 393 23.37 11.44 -6.95
CA ALA A 393 24.05 11.18 -8.22
C ALA A 393 24.64 12.44 -8.84
N GLY A 394 23.90 13.55 -8.85
CA GLY A 394 24.40 14.84 -9.32
C GLY A 394 25.54 15.42 -8.47
N GLU A 395 25.56 15.20 -7.16
CA GLU A 395 26.69 15.60 -6.30
C GLU A 395 27.91 14.69 -6.47
N LEU A 396 27.72 13.39 -6.69
CA LEU A 396 28.81 12.46 -7.00
C LEU A 396 29.52 12.85 -8.29
N GLU A 397 28.77 13.20 -9.34
CA GLU A 397 29.34 13.70 -10.60
C GLU A 397 30.15 14.99 -10.39
N ARG A 398 29.64 15.93 -9.59
CA ARG A 398 30.35 17.18 -9.26
C ARG A 398 31.64 16.95 -8.46
N GLU A 399 31.65 15.97 -7.58
CA GLU A 399 32.85 15.56 -6.82
C GLU A 399 33.81 14.67 -7.64
N GLY A 400 33.56 14.46 -8.93
CA GLY A 400 34.41 13.66 -9.82
C GLY A 400 34.27 12.14 -9.62
N LEU A 401 33.18 11.71 -8.98
CA LEU A 401 32.88 10.32 -8.63
C LEU A 401 31.81 9.71 -9.54
N ALA A 402 31.80 10.05 -10.84
CA ALA A 402 30.77 9.56 -11.78
C ALA A 402 30.67 8.02 -11.82
N ALA A 403 31.78 7.30 -11.63
CA ALA A 403 31.77 5.83 -11.55
C ALA A 403 30.99 5.29 -10.34
N GLU A 404 30.87 6.06 -9.26
CA GLU A 404 30.09 5.68 -8.07
C GLU A 404 28.59 5.73 -8.35
N VAL A 405 28.12 6.50 -9.33
CA VAL A 405 26.72 6.50 -9.75
C VAL A 405 26.31 5.12 -10.25
N ALA A 406 27.15 4.45 -11.04
CA ALA A 406 26.88 3.09 -11.49
C ALA A 406 26.79 2.10 -10.32
N THR A 407 27.66 2.25 -9.29
CA THR A 407 27.62 1.43 -8.07
C THR A 407 26.35 1.69 -7.27
N LEU A 408 25.97 2.96 -7.13
CA LEU A 408 24.74 3.38 -6.45
C LEU A 408 23.49 2.81 -7.14
N LEU A 409 23.44 2.82 -8.47
CA LEU A 409 22.33 2.23 -9.23
C LEU A 409 22.30 0.70 -9.12
N TRP A 410 23.46 0.05 -9.06
CA TRP A 410 23.55 -1.39 -8.83
C TRP A 410 23.00 -1.78 -7.46
N GLU A 411 23.37 -1.03 -6.43
CA GLU A 411 22.79 -1.17 -5.09
C GLU A 411 21.28 -0.92 -5.09
N ALA A 412 20.82 0.16 -5.75
CA ALA A 412 19.40 0.46 -5.87
C ALA A 412 18.60 -0.63 -6.59
N ALA A 413 19.20 -1.35 -7.54
CA ALA A 413 18.56 -2.46 -8.24
C ALA A 413 18.26 -3.66 -7.33
N THR A 414 18.94 -3.76 -6.18
CA THR A 414 18.71 -4.82 -5.17
C THR A 414 17.52 -4.53 -4.25
N LEU A 415 16.97 -3.31 -4.29
CA LEU A 415 15.83 -2.92 -3.46
C LEU A 415 14.58 -3.76 -3.75
N PRO A 416 13.63 -3.85 -2.79
CA PRO A 416 12.31 -4.42 -3.04
C PRO A 416 11.59 -3.71 -4.22
N PRO A 417 10.73 -4.41 -4.98
CA PRO A 417 10.09 -3.89 -6.19
C PRO A 417 9.45 -2.49 -6.06
N ALA A 418 8.71 -2.25 -4.98
CA ALA A 418 8.07 -0.95 -4.76
C ALA A 418 9.07 0.20 -4.52
N ALA A 419 10.17 -0.08 -3.81
CA ALA A 419 11.21 0.91 -3.56
C ALA A 419 12.03 1.19 -4.84
N LEU A 420 12.32 0.16 -5.63
CA LEU A 420 12.96 0.31 -6.94
C LEU A 420 12.10 1.14 -7.89
N ALA A 421 10.80 0.88 -7.97
CA ALA A 421 9.86 1.67 -8.78
C ALA A 421 9.85 3.15 -8.37
N ALA A 422 9.84 3.44 -7.06
CA ALA A 422 9.93 4.80 -6.55
C ALA A 422 11.26 5.48 -6.92
N MET A 423 12.38 4.76 -6.87
CA MET A 423 13.69 5.26 -7.31
C MET A 423 13.73 5.58 -8.81
N ALA A 424 13.17 4.70 -9.64
CA ALA A 424 13.05 4.91 -11.08
C ALA A 424 12.20 6.16 -11.39
N GLY A 425 11.06 6.32 -10.72
CA GLY A 425 10.21 7.51 -10.83
C GLY A 425 10.95 8.79 -10.41
N ALA A 426 11.69 8.77 -9.30
CA ALA A 426 12.48 9.91 -8.85
C ALA A 426 13.59 10.30 -9.85
N LEU A 427 14.25 9.32 -10.48
CA LEU A 427 15.24 9.57 -11.53
C LEU A 427 14.60 10.19 -12.78
N ALA A 428 13.42 9.70 -13.17
CA ALA A 428 12.66 10.25 -14.30
C ALA A 428 12.22 11.70 -14.03
N ASP A 429 11.66 11.98 -12.85
CA ASP A 429 11.25 13.34 -12.44
C ASP A 429 12.42 14.33 -12.42
N ALA A 430 13.61 13.85 -12.05
CA ALA A 430 14.83 14.64 -12.06
C ALA A 430 15.47 14.79 -13.46
N GLY A 431 14.85 14.27 -14.52
CA GLY A 431 15.37 14.30 -15.88
C GLY A 431 16.57 13.36 -16.13
N ARG A 432 16.90 12.45 -15.20
CA ARG A 432 17.99 11.48 -15.31
C ARG A 432 17.53 10.20 -16.01
N GLY A 433 17.08 10.36 -17.26
CA GLY A 433 16.46 9.29 -18.05
C GLY A 433 17.40 8.11 -18.36
N ASP A 434 18.70 8.35 -18.54
CA ASP A 434 19.68 7.29 -18.78
C ASP A 434 19.87 6.41 -17.55
N ASP A 435 19.99 7.01 -16.37
CA ASP A 435 20.10 6.29 -15.10
C ASP A 435 18.83 5.52 -14.76
N CYS A 436 17.65 6.12 -15.02
CA CYS A 436 16.37 5.43 -14.90
C CYS A 436 16.32 4.19 -15.81
N ARG A 437 16.70 4.33 -17.09
CA ARG A 437 16.79 3.20 -18.02
C ARG A 437 17.78 2.14 -17.54
N ALA A 438 18.94 2.53 -17.03
CA ALA A 438 19.94 1.61 -16.52
C ALA A 438 19.42 0.80 -15.31
N LEU A 439 18.73 1.46 -14.36
CA LEU A 439 18.11 0.82 -13.22
C LEU A 439 17.01 -0.17 -13.66
N LEU A 440 16.11 0.24 -14.56
CA LEU A 440 15.04 -0.61 -15.07
C LEU A 440 15.58 -1.79 -15.90
N ALA A 441 16.68 -1.60 -16.64
CA ALA A 441 17.34 -2.69 -17.35
C ALA A 441 17.90 -3.76 -16.41
N GLN A 442 18.40 -3.37 -15.24
CA GLN A 442 18.80 -4.33 -14.20
C GLN A 442 17.60 -5.06 -13.61
N CYS A 443 16.49 -4.34 -13.38
CA CYS A 443 15.24 -4.94 -12.92
C CYS A 443 14.69 -5.98 -13.90
N ALA A 444 14.81 -5.76 -15.22
CA ALA A 444 14.37 -6.71 -16.25
C ALA A 444 15.07 -8.09 -16.16
N GLY A 445 16.20 -8.18 -15.46
CA GLY A 445 16.91 -9.42 -15.16
C GLY A 445 16.35 -10.20 -13.96
N ARG A 446 15.44 -9.65 -13.17
CA ARG A 446 14.92 -10.26 -11.93
C ARG A 446 13.90 -11.38 -12.21
N PRO A 447 13.52 -12.19 -11.20
CA PRO A 447 12.43 -13.15 -11.33
C PRO A 447 11.12 -12.51 -11.80
N ALA A 448 10.28 -13.27 -12.50
CA ALA A 448 9.06 -12.76 -13.12
C ALA A 448 8.12 -12.06 -12.11
N ALA A 449 7.99 -12.60 -10.89
CA ALA A 449 7.18 -12.00 -9.84
C ALA A 449 7.67 -10.59 -9.47
N GLU A 450 8.98 -10.39 -9.32
CA GLU A 450 9.56 -9.10 -8.94
C GLU A 450 9.48 -8.07 -10.08
N VAL A 451 9.62 -8.52 -11.34
CA VAL A 451 9.40 -7.68 -12.52
C VAL A 451 7.94 -7.23 -12.59
N ALA A 452 7.00 -8.16 -12.36
CA ALA A 452 5.57 -7.85 -12.35
C ALA A 452 5.21 -6.86 -11.24
N GLU A 453 5.69 -7.08 -10.01
CA GLU A 453 5.46 -6.17 -8.88
C GLU A 453 6.02 -4.77 -9.15
N THR A 454 7.21 -4.67 -9.75
CA THR A 454 7.81 -3.39 -10.12
C THR A 454 6.97 -2.68 -11.18
N ALA A 455 6.55 -3.39 -12.23
CA ALA A 455 5.70 -2.84 -13.29
C ALA A 455 4.34 -2.38 -12.73
N LEU A 456 3.74 -3.14 -11.81
CA LEU A 456 2.48 -2.76 -11.16
C LEU A 456 2.65 -1.52 -10.26
N ALA A 457 3.76 -1.42 -9.52
CA ALA A 457 4.07 -0.25 -8.72
C ALA A 457 4.23 1.01 -9.58
N LEU A 458 4.99 0.93 -10.68
CA LEU A 458 5.13 2.03 -11.65
C LEU A 458 3.77 2.46 -12.21
N ARG A 459 2.93 1.50 -12.62
CA ARG A 459 1.59 1.81 -13.14
C ARG A 459 0.67 2.45 -12.10
N ALA A 460 0.75 2.01 -10.84
CA ALA A 460 -0.04 2.61 -9.75
C ALA A 460 0.30 4.10 -9.56
N ASP A 461 1.55 4.47 -9.82
CA ASP A 461 2.05 5.84 -9.77
C ASP A 461 1.88 6.62 -11.10
N GLY A 462 1.23 6.03 -12.12
CA GLY A 462 1.01 6.66 -13.43
C GLY A 462 2.23 6.70 -14.35
N ARG A 463 3.28 5.91 -14.04
CA ARG A 463 4.56 5.86 -14.74
C ARG A 463 4.51 4.91 -15.94
N HIS A 464 3.68 5.26 -16.92
CA HIS A 464 3.42 4.43 -18.10
C HIS A 464 4.66 4.28 -19.00
N GLU A 465 5.44 5.35 -19.18
CA GLU A 465 6.65 5.33 -20.01
C GLU A 465 7.72 4.42 -19.39
N GLU A 466 7.95 4.54 -18.08
CA GLU A 466 8.90 3.72 -17.34
C GLU A 466 8.47 2.25 -17.31
N THR A 467 7.17 1.99 -17.21
CA THR A 467 6.61 0.64 -17.36
C THR A 467 6.94 0.06 -18.74
N ALA A 468 6.73 0.83 -19.81
CA ALA A 468 7.05 0.40 -21.17
C ALA A 468 8.56 0.16 -21.36
N VAL A 469 9.41 0.99 -20.75
CA VAL A 469 10.87 0.80 -20.74
C VAL A 469 11.27 -0.51 -20.07
N LEU A 470 10.71 -0.80 -18.89
CA LEU A 470 10.98 -2.04 -18.14
C LEU A 470 10.56 -3.28 -18.95
N LEU A 471 9.30 -3.31 -19.41
CA LEU A 471 8.75 -4.45 -20.13
C LEU A 471 9.40 -4.64 -21.50
N GLY A 472 9.67 -3.56 -22.22
CA GLY A 472 10.42 -3.61 -23.48
C GLY A 472 11.85 -4.11 -23.28
N GLY A 473 12.52 -3.68 -22.21
CA GLY A 473 13.83 -4.19 -21.80
C GLY A 473 13.80 -5.68 -21.48
N MET A 474 12.80 -6.12 -20.73
CA MET A 474 12.57 -7.52 -20.38
C MET A 474 12.32 -8.38 -21.64
N LEU A 475 11.47 -7.94 -22.57
CA LEU A 475 11.22 -8.67 -23.81
C LEU A 475 12.49 -8.82 -24.67
N ARG A 476 13.41 -7.84 -24.65
CA ARG A 476 14.70 -7.96 -25.35
C ARG A 476 15.64 -8.98 -24.67
N ALA A 477 15.58 -9.09 -23.35
CA ALA A 477 16.52 -9.92 -22.57
C ALA A 477 15.99 -11.33 -22.23
N ARG A 478 14.66 -11.56 -22.29
CA ARG A 478 13.99 -12.76 -21.79
C ARG A 478 13.05 -13.37 -22.83
N THR A 479 12.65 -14.62 -22.59
CA THR A 479 11.74 -15.37 -23.47
C THR A 479 10.29 -14.94 -23.32
N ASP A 480 9.45 -15.30 -24.29
CA ASP A 480 8.01 -14.98 -24.26
C ASP A 480 7.27 -15.73 -23.14
N GLU A 481 7.75 -16.92 -22.73
CA GLU A 481 7.21 -17.64 -21.57
C GLU A 481 7.51 -16.90 -20.26
N HIS A 482 8.67 -16.26 -20.15
CA HIS A 482 8.95 -15.39 -18.99
C HIS A 482 7.99 -14.21 -18.95
N ALA A 483 7.70 -13.60 -20.12
CA ALA A 483 6.71 -12.53 -20.21
C ALA A 483 5.30 -12.99 -19.82
N ALA A 484 4.91 -14.22 -20.17
CA ALA A 484 3.65 -14.81 -19.71
C ALA A 484 3.60 -14.96 -18.18
N ARG A 485 4.67 -15.43 -17.54
CA ARG A 485 4.76 -15.50 -16.07
C ARG A 485 4.68 -14.12 -15.40
N VAL A 486 5.19 -13.07 -16.04
CA VAL A 486 5.02 -11.69 -15.56
C VAL A 486 3.55 -11.28 -15.66
N ALA A 487 2.90 -11.58 -16.78
CA ALA A 487 1.49 -11.25 -17.01
C ALA A 487 0.53 -11.99 -16.05
N GLU A 488 0.87 -13.20 -15.61
CA GLU A 488 0.07 -14.01 -14.67
C GLU A 488 -0.24 -13.28 -13.35
N ALA A 489 0.63 -12.36 -12.90
CA ALA A 489 0.45 -11.65 -11.63
C ALA A 489 -0.79 -10.74 -11.63
N ASP A 490 -1.04 -10.04 -12.74
CA ASP A 490 -2.26 -9.26 -12.99
C ASP A 490 -2.46 -9.12 -14.50
N PRO A 491 -3.20 -10.05 -15.13
CA PRO A 491 -3.32 -10.07 -16.58
C PRO A 491 -3.99 -8.82 -17.13
N GLY A 492 -4.98 -8.27 -16.42
CA GLY A 492 -5.70 -7.07 -16.84
C GLY A 492 -4.82 -5.83 -16.86
N ALA A 493 -3.84 -5.76 -15.96
CA ALA A 493 -2.89 -4.66 -15.89
C ALA A 493 -1.68 -4.83 -16.81
N LEU A 494 -1.21 -6.06 -17.03
CA LEU A 494 0.10 -6.34 -17.61
C LEU A 494 0.07 -6.87 -19.04
N VAL A 495 -1.00 -7.54 -19.48
CA VAL A 495 -1.11 -8.01 -20.88
C VAL A 495 -1.11 -6.85 -21.88
N PRO A 496 -1.92 -5.77 -21.71
CA PRO A 496 -1.91 -4.66 -22.65
C PRO A 496 -0.54 -4.00 -22.83
N PRO A 497 0.19 -3.58 -21.77
CA PRO A 497 1.50 -2.93 -21.95
C PRO A 497 2.60 -3.88 -22.45
N LEU A 498 2.48 -5.19 -22.19
CA LEU A 498 3.39 -6.19 -22.79
C LEU A 498 3.21 -6.28 -24.31
N LEU A 499 1.97 -6.32 -24.77
CA LEU A 499 1.65 -6.33 -26.19
C LEU A 499 2.03 -5.01 -26.88
N GLU A 500 1.83 -3.88 -26.19
CA GLU A 500 2.28 -2.56 -26.65
C GLU A 500 3.81 -2.51 -26.81
N ALA A 501 4.56 -3.00 -25.81
CA ALA A 501 6.01 -3.09 -25.88
C ALA A 501 6.50 -4.02 -27.00
N ALA A 502 5.72 -5.03 -27.37
CA ALA A 502 6.01 -5.94 -28.49
C ALA A 502 5.58 -5.40 -29.87
N ALA A 503 4.75 -4.36 -29.94
CA ALA A 503 4.12 -3.88 -31.17
C ALA A 503 5.13 -3.39 -32.23
N GLY A 504 6.34 -3.00 -31.82
CA GLY A 504 7.43 -2.62 -32.73
C GLY A 504 7.95 -3.76 -33.62
N SER A 505 7.58 -5.02 -33.34
CA SER A 505 7.90 -6.18 -34.19
C SER A 505 6.66 -7.05 -34.39
N PRO A 506 6.08 -7.10 -35.61
CA PRO A 506 4.89 -7.91 -35.88
C PRO A 506 5.08 -9.39 -35.53
N GLN A 507 6.28 -9.94 -35.74
CA GLN A 507 6.59 -11.32 -35.38
C GLN A 507 6.61 -11.51 -33.86
N ARG A 508 7.25 -10.59 -33.12
CA ARG A 508 7.31 -10.68 -31.66
C ARG A 508 5.93 -10.54 -31.03
N TYR A 509 5.13 -9.61 -31.54
CA TYR A 509 3.74 -9.43 -31.12
C TYR A 509 2.94 -10.73 -31.28
N ARG A 510 2.99 -11.36 -32.47
CA ARG A 510 2.27 -12.62 -32.74
C ARG A 510 2.73 -13.77 -31.84
N ASN A 511 4.04 -13.91 -31.64
CA ASN A 511 4.62 -14.93 -30.76
C ASN A 511 4.14 -14.74 -29.32
N LEU A 512 4.28 -13.51 -28.78
CA LEU A 512 3.85 -13.20 -27.43
C LEU A 512 2.34 -13.39 -27.25
N ALA A 513 1.52 -12.91 -28.18
CA ALA A 513 0.07 -13.13 -28.15
C ALA A 513 -0.30 -14.62 -28.21
N HIS A 514 0.45 -15.45 -28.95
CA HIS A 514 0.26 -16.89 -28.96
C HIS A 514 0.60 -17.54 -27.61
N VAL A 515 1.75 -17.18 -27.01
CA VAL A 515 2.17 -17.71 -25.71
C VAL A 515 1.21 -17.30 -24.60
N LEU A 516 0.77 -16.04 -24.57
CA LEU A 516 -0.21 -15.54 -23.60
C LEU A 516 -1.57 -16.27 -23.73
N ARG A 517 -2.01 -16.60 -24.96
CA ARG A 517 -3.23 -17.41 -25.19
C ARG A 517 -3.03 -18.85 -24.72
N GLY A 518 -1.87 -19.43 -25.00
CA GLY A 518 -1.51 -20.77 -24.53
C GLY A 518 -1.52 -20.87 -22.99
N ALA A 519 -1.18 -19.79 -22.30
CA ALA A 519 -1.26 -19.67 -20.85
C ALA A 519 -2.69 -19.37 -20.32
N GLY A 520 -3.68 -19.16 -21.19
CA GLY A 520 -5.07 -18.90 -20.81
C GLY A 520 -5.32 -17.48 -20.27
N LEU A 521 -4.46 -16.51 -20.58
CA LEU A 521 -4.56 -15.15 -20.06
C LEU A 521 -5.59 -14.31 -20.85
N PRO A 522 -6.44 -13.51 -20.17
CA PRO A 522 -7.44 -12.66 -20.82
C PRO A 522 -6.84 -11.39 -21.44
N GLY A 523 -7.62 -10.69 -22.28
CA GLY A 523 -7.25 -9.38 -22.82
C GLY A 523 -6.35 -9.39 -24.06
N ILE A 524 -6.22 -10.55 -24.71
CA ILE A 524 -5.45 -10.73 -25.93
C ILE A 524 -6.40 -10.55 -27.12
N PRO A 525 -6.15 -9.64 -28.06
CA PRO A 525 -7.02 -9.45 -29.21
C PRO A 525 -7.06 -10.71 -30.09
N ASP A 526 -8.25 -11.02 -30.61
CA ASP A 526 -8.42 -12.09 -31.58
C ASP A 526 -7.60 -11.74 -32.83
N THR A 527 -6.58 -12.55 -33.11
CA THR A 527 -5.80 -12.43 -34.33
C THR A 527 -6.68 -12.82 -35.51
N ALA A 528 -7.10 -11.83 -36.30
CA ALA A 528 -7.67 -12.03 -37.63
C ALA A 528 -6.63 -12.58 -38.62
#